data_AF-A0A922IDG0-F1
#
_entry.id   AF-A0A922IDG0-F1
#
_cell.length_a   1.000
_cell.length_b   1.000
_cell.length_c   1.000
_cell.angle_alpha   90.00
_cell.angle_beta   90.00
_cell.angle_gamma   90.00
#
_symmetry.space_group_name_H-M   'P 1'
#
loop_
_entity.id
_entity.type
_entity.pdbx_description
1 polymer ?
#
loop_
_entity_poly.entity_id
_entity_poly.type
_entity_poly.pdbx_seq_one_letter_code
_entity_poly.pdbx_strand_id
1 'polypeptide(L)'
;MAKSNIDDAKLEVKRFLIHANRPYSCTDVANNFQNKFNKSLIQKSLDSLVEQNDVIEKLNGKQKIYFISQENTNFNEESMKKVQEKIEQHNQLIEELNKSIAEKREKLNALKSYVSIEELQDCLARLQAQVDELRLQSKEYESKCSAAKKYGCRD
;
A
#
# COMPACT_ATOMS: atom_id res chain seq x y z
N MET A 1 -24.58 -31.02 4.31
CA MET A 1 -23.80 -30.24 5.28
C MET A 1 -22.76 -31.18 5.86
N ALA A 2 -21.48 -31.00 5.52
CA ALA A 2 -20.43 -31.88 6.02
C ALA A 2 -20.43 -31.82 7.55
N LYS A 3 -20.48 -32.98 8.20
CA LYS A 3 -20.29 -33.08 9.66
C LYS A 3 -18.87 -32.57 9.93
N SER A 4 -18.74 -31.32 10.34
CA SER A 4 -17.45 -30.76 10.76
C SER A 4 -16.96 -31.60 11.94
N ASN A 5 -15.79 -32.21 11.78
CA ASN A 5 -15.19 -33.04 12.81
C ASN A 5 -14.80 -32.14 14.00
N ILE A 6 -14.89 -32.68 15.22
CA ILE A 6 -14.54 -31.95 16.45
C ILE A 6 -13.04 -31.62 16.48
N ASP A 7 -12.21 -32.49 15.92
CA ASP A 7 -10.76 -32.27 15.83
C ASP A 7 -10.41 -31.10 14.91
N ASP A 8 -11.12 -30.95 13.79
CA ASP A 8 -10.94 -29.84 12.86
C ASP A 8 -11.34 -28.50 13.51
N ALA A 9 -12.50 -28.49 14.18
CA ALA A 9 -12.96 -27.32 14.92
C ALA A 9 -11.98 -26.92 16.03
N LYS A 10 -11.47 -27.90 16.77
CA LYS A 10 -10.47 -27.70 17.83
C LYS A 10 -9.18 -27.10 17.30
N LEU A 11 -8.65 -27.63 16.19
CA LEU A 11 -7.43 -27.13 15.58
C LEU A 11 -7.59 -25.68 15.10
N GLU A 12 -8.72 -25.36 14.45
CA GLU A 12 -8.98 -24.01 13.96
C GLU A 12 -9.21 -23.01 15.10
N VAL A 13 -9.96 -23.39 16.14
CA VAL A 13 -10.17 -22.56 17.34
C VAL A 13 -8.84 -22.29 18.04
N LYS A 14 -7.97 -23.30 18.20
CA LYS A 14 -6.63 -23.12 18.78
C LYS A 14 -5.80 -22.15 17.95
N ARG A 15 -5.74 -22.33 16.63
CA ARG A 15 -5.02 -21.42 15.73
C ARG A 15 -5.53 -19.98 15.80
N PHE A 16 -6.85 -19.81 15.85
CA PHE A 16 -7.47 -18.51 16.00
C PHE A 16 -7.05 -17.83 17.31
N LEU A 17 -7.14 -18.52 18.45
CA LEU A 17 -6.76 -17.97 19.75
C LEU A 17 -5.27 -17.63 19.84
N ILE A 18 -4.39 -18.45 19.24
CA ILE A 18 -2.95 -18.17 19.14
C ILE A 18 -2.71 -16.89 18.32
N HIS A 19 -3.34 -16.78 17.15
CA HIS A 19 -3.13 -15.64 16.26
C HIS A 19 -3.68 -14.34 16.83
N ALA A 20 -4.87 -14.39 17.43
CA ALA A 20 -5.50 -13.21 18.02
C ALA A 20 -4.83 -12.79 19.33
N ASN A 21 -4.30 -13.75 20.11
CA ASN A 21 -3.65 -13.58 21.41
C ASN A 21 -4.39 -12.60 22.35
N ARG A 22 -5.73 -12.70 22.36
CA ARG A 22 -6.64 -11.87 23.15
C ARG A 22 -7.72 -12.74 23.80
N PRO A 23 -8.30 -12.33 24.94
CA PRO A 23 -9.42 -13.05 25.54
C PRO A 23 -10.71 -12.89 24.73
N TYR A 24 -11.42 -14.00 24.50
CA TYR A 24 -12.72 -14.03 23.81
C TYR A 24 -13.76 -14.84 24.59
N SER A 25 -15.04 -14.49 24.48
CA SER A 25 -16.12 -15.40 24.92
C SER A 25 -16.38 -16.49 23.88
N CYS A 26 -17.01 -17.60 24.27
CA CYS A 26 -17.43 -18.63 23.31
C CYS A 26 -18.33 -18.06 22.19
N THR A 27 -19.19 -17.09 22.50
CA THR A 27 -20.04 -16.43 21.50
C THR A 27 -19.21 -15.63 20.51
N ASP A 28 -18.19 -14.91 20.98
CA ASP A 28 -17.32 -14.12 20.09
C ASP A 28 -16.48 -15.01 19.19
N VAL A 29 -15.95 -16.12 19.72
CA VAL A 29 -15.27 -17.13 18.90
C VAL A 29 -16.22 -17.66 17.83
N ALA A 30 -17.45 -18.03 18.19
CA ALA A 30 -18.45 -18.50 17.22
C ALA A 30 -18.79 -17.49 16.12
N ASN A 31 -18.88 -16.20 16.47
CA ASN A 31 -19.12 -15.14 15.51
C ASN A 31 -17.97 -14.97 14.52
N ASN A 32 -16.72 -15.14 14.96
CA ASN A 32 -15.54 -15.04 14.09
C ASN A 32 -15.49 -16.14 13.01
N PHE A 33 -16.06 -17.32 13.28
CA PHE A 33 -16.11 -18.43 12.34
C PHE A 33 -17.30 -18.38 11.36
N GLN A 34 -18.12 -17.31 11.35
CA GLN A 34 -19.23 -17.10 10.39
C GLN A 34 -20.13 -18.34 10.19
N ASN A 35 -20.49 -19.04 11.26
CA ASN A 35 -21.28 -20.28 11.25
C ASN A 35 -20.61 -21.51 10.59
N LYS A 36 -19.31 -21.49 10.30
CA LYS A 36 -18.55 -22.66 9.84
C LYS A 36 -18.62 -23.82 10.83
N PHE A 37 -18.63 -23.50 12.13
CA PHE A 37 -18.86 -24.44 13.22
C PHE A 37 -20.06 -23.99 14.04
N ASN A 38 -20.85 -24.95 14.52
CA ASN A 38 -21.95 -24.64 15.42
C ASN A 38 -21.42 -24.25 16.81
N LYS A 39 -22.16 -23.43 17.56
CA LYS A 39 -21.74 -22.92 18.87
C LYS A 39 -21.45 -24.04 19.88
N SER A 40 -22.19 -25.13 19.85
CA SER A 40 -21.98 -26.28 20.73
C SER A 40 -20.64 -26.97 20.47
N LEU A 41 -20.26 -27.11 19.19
CA LEU A 41 -19.00 -27.71 18.76
C LEU A 41 -17.82 -26.83 19.16
N ILE A 42 -17.96 -25.51 19.05
CA ILE A 42 -16.95 -24.55 19.51
C ILE A 42 -16.80 -24.62 21.03
N GLN A 43 -17.91 -24.66 21.78
CA GLN A 43 -17.85 -24.81 23.24
C GLN A 43 -17.12 -26.09 23.64
N LYS A 44 -17.49 -27.24 23.04
CA LYS A 44 -16.79 -28.52 23.29
C LYS A 44 -15.31 -28.47 22.92
N SER A 45 -14.97 -27.77 21.85
CA SER A 45 -13.58 -27.59 21.41
C SER A 45 -12.79 -26.76 22.43
N LEU A 46 -13.38 -25.67 22.93
CA LEU A 46 -12.79 -24.84 23.98
C LEU A 46 -12.62 -25.62 25.28
N ASP A 47 -13.64 -26.35 25.72
CA ASP A 47 -13.58 -27.17 26.93
C ASP A 47 -12.46 -28.22 26.81
N SER A 48 -12.33 -28.89 25.67
CA SER A 48 -11.26 -29.86 25.41
C SER A 48 -9.85 -29.21 25.34
N LEU A 49 -9.74 -27.95 24.90
CA LEU A 49 -8.47 -27.21 24.93
C LEU A 49 -8.11 -26.75 26.34
N VAL A 50 -9.11 -26.50 27.18
CA VAL A 50 -8.94 -26.19 28.60
C VAL A 50 -8.48 -27.42 29.36
N GLU A 51 -9.06 -28.59 29.11
CA GLU A 51 -8.59 -29.88 29.68
C GLU A 51 -7.12 -30.18 29.32
N GLN A 52 -6.67 -29.74 28.15
CA GLN A 52 -5.28 -29.89 27.69
C GLN A 52 -4.33 -28.81 28.20
N ASN A 53 -4.81 -27.84 28.98
CA ASN A 53 -4.08 -26.64 29.42
C ASN A 53 -3.51 -25.78 28.27
N ASP A 54 -4.00 -25.98 27.05
CA ASP A 54 -3.64 -25.14 25.90
C ASP A 54 -4.35 -23.78 25.98
N VAL A 55 -5.58 -23.77 26.50
CA VAL A 55 -6.42 -22.58 26.67
C VAL A 55 -6.80 -22.45 28.14
N ILE A 56 -6.79 -21.23 28.65
CA ILE A 56 -7.22 -20.92 30.01
C ILE A 56 -8.66 -20.38 29.96
N GLU A 57 -9.53 -20.97 30.77
CA GLU A 57 -10.87 -20.47 31.03
C GLU A 57 -10.85 -19.58 32.29
N LYS A 58 -11.43 -18.38 32.20
CA LYS A 58 -11.64 -17.51 33.36
C LYS A 58 -13.05 -16.93 33.34
N LEU A 59 -13.60 -16.70 34.53
CA LEU A 59 -14.91 -16.09 34.70
C LEU A 59 -14.77 -14.57 34.74
N ASN A 60 -15.45 -13.87 33.84
CA ASN A 60 -15.53 -12.41 33.77
C ASN A 60 -16.97 -11.96 34.03
N GLY A 61 -17.29 -11.67 35.30
CA GLY A 61 -18.64 -11.35 35.74
C GLY A 61 -19.58 -12.55 35.67
N LYS A 62 -20.45 -12.60 34.64
CA LYS A 62 -21.37 -13.72 34.39
C LYS A 62 -20.98 -14.58 33.17
N GLN A 63 -19.97 -14.15 32.42
CA GLN A 63 -19.57 -14.80 31.17
C GLN A 63 -18.20 -15.45 31.32
N LYS A 64 -17.98 -16.55 30.61
CA LYS A 64 -16.67 -17.20 30.54
C LYS A 64 -15.86 -16.62 29.38
N ILE A 65 -14.58 -16.35 29.64
CA ILE A 65 -13.59 -15.92 28.65
C ILE A 65 -12.51 -16.97 28.50
N TYR A 66 -12.01 -17.11 27.28
CA TYR A 66 -11.01 -18.09 26.86
C TYR A 66 -9.84 -17.35 26.23
N PHE A 67 -8.62 -17.70 26.60
CA PHE A 67 -7.38 -17.17 26.02
C PHE A 67 -6.31 -18.24 26.00
N ILE A 68 -5.33 -18.13 25.10
CA ILE A 68 -4.24 -19.11 25.00
C ILE A 68 -3.37 -19.08 26.26
N SER A 69 -2.97 -20.25 26.75
CA SER A 69 -2.02 -20.35 27.86
C SER A 69 -0.66 -19.82 27.42
N GLN A 70 -0.10 -18.91 28.22
CA GLN A 70 1.22 -18.31 27.99
C GLN A 70 2.31 -18.88 28.90
N GLU A 71 2.00 -19.89 29.73
CA GLU A 71 2.92 -20.43 30.75
C GLU A 71 4.24 -20.97 30.16
N ASN A 72 4.21 -21.49 28.93
CA ASN A 72 5.39 -22.01 28.23
C ASN A 72 6.13 -20.95 27.39
N THR A 73 5.73 -19.67 27.47
CA THR A 73 6.39 -18.60 26.71
C THR A 73 7.65 -18.18 27.44
N ASN A 74 8.80 -18.60 26.92
CA ASN A 74 10.10 -18.21 27.49
C ASN A 74 10.45 -16.76 27.09
N PHE A 75 10.19 -15.82 27.98
CA PHE A 75 10.59 -14.41 27.81
C PHE A 75 12.06 -14.24 28.21
N ASN A 76 12.98 -14.47 27.28
CA ASN A 76 14.39 -14.15 27.48
C ASN A 76 14.64 -12.66 27.19
N GLU A 77 15.10 -11.90 28.18
CA GLU A 77 15.39 -10.46 28.06
C GLU A 77 16.40 -10.16 26.95
N GLU A 78 17.43 -11.01 26.78
CA GLU A 78 18.41 -10.84 25.71
C GLU A 78 17.78 -11.02 24.31
N SER A 79 16.89 -12.01 24.16
CA SER A 79 16.15 -12.22 22.92
C SER A 79 15.22 -11.04 22.62
N MET A 80 14.54 -10.51 23.65
CA MET A 80 13.67 -9.34 23.52
C MET A 80 14.45 -8.10 23.07
N LYS A 81 15.64 -7.88 23.65
CA LYS A 81 16.52 -6.78 23.23
C LYS A 81 16.97 -6.92 21.77
N LYS A 82 17.38 -8.11 21.34
CA LYS A 82 17.73 -8.38 19.93
C LYS A 82 16.57 -8.14 18.98
N VAL A 83 15.34 -8.49 19.37
CA VAL A 83 14.14 -8.21 18.57
C VAL A 83 13.88 -6.70 18.51
N GLN A 84 14.03 -5.99 19.63
CA GLN A 84 13.86 -4.54 19.68
C GLN A 84 14.88 -3.81 18.79
N GLU A 85 16.14 -4.23 18.81
CA GLU A 85 17.19 -3.70 17.92
C GLU A 85 16.85 -3.92 16.44
N LYS A 86 16.31 -5.09 16.07
CA LYS A 86 15.85 -5.36 14.70
C LYS A 86 14.65 -4.51 14.30
N ILE A 87 13.70 -4.30 15.21
CA ILE A 87 12.54 -3.42 14.97
C ILE A 87 13.03 -2.00 14.66
N GLU A 88 13.97 -1.50 15.46
CA GLU A 88 14.54 -0.16 15.26
C GLU A 88 15.27 -0.06 13.91
N GLN A 89 16.11 -1.04 13.57
CA GLN A 89 16.80 -1.11 12.27
C GLN A 89 15.81 -1.14 11.10
N HIS A 90 14.74 -1.91 11.21
CA HIS A 90 13.73 -1.98 10.15
C HIS A 90 12.92 -0.69 10.03
N ASN A 91 12.61 -0.01 11.15
CA ASN A 91 11.94 1.29 11.11
C ASN A 91 12.80 2.35 10.42
N GLN A 92 14.10 2.39 10.73
CA GLN A 92 15.06 3.29 10.06
C GLN A 92 15.12 3.00 8.56
N LEU A 93 15.21 1.72 8.16
CA LEU A 93 15.21 1.34 6.74
C LEU A 93 13.90 1.73 6.04
N ILE A 94 12.75 1.59 6.70
CA ILE A 94 11.45 2.03 6.15
C ILE A 94 11.45 3.54 5.92
N GLU A 95 11.97 4.33 6.86
CA GLU A 95 12.07 5.78 6.73
C GLU A 95 12.97 6.19 5.56
N GLU A 96 14.15 5.59 5.45
CA GLU A 96 15.09 5.82 4.34
C GLU A 96 14.49 5.47 2.98
N LEU A 97 13.81 4.32 2.88
CA LEU A 97 13.17 3.90 1.65
C LEU A 97 12.01 4.82 1.27
N ASN A 98 11.21 5.27 2.24
CA ASN A 98 10.13 6.22 1.98
C ASN A 98 10.67 7.56 1.47
N LYS A 99 11.77 8.05 2.05
CA LYS A 99 12.46 9.25 1.56
C LYS A 99 12.96 9.06 0.12
N SER A 100 13.60 7.93 -0.17
CA SER A 100 14.06 7.61 -1.53
C SER A 100 12.91 7.54 -2.54
N ILE A 101 11.77 6.97 -2.15
CA ILE A 101 10.57 6.92 -2.99
C ILE A 101 10.05 8.34 -3.26
N ALA A 102 10.00 9.20 -2.25
CA ALA A 102 9.56 10.59 -2.40
C ALA A 102 10.46 11.35 -3.38
N GLU A 103 11.78 11.28 -3.20
CA GLU A 103 12.76 11.91 -4.09
C GLU A 103 12.66 11.41 -5.55
N LYS A 104 12.48 10.09 -5.74
CA LYS A 104 12.32 9.52 -7.09
C LYS A 104 11.00 9.94 -7.72
N ARG A 105 9.92 10.04 -6.95
CA ARG A 105 8.62 10.53 -7.43
C ARG A 105 8.70 12.00 -7.84
N GLU A 106 9.39 12.83 -7.07
CA GLU A 106 9.60 14.23 -7.42
C GLU A 106 10.36 14.36 -8.74
N LYS A 107 11.48 13.63 -8.89
CA LYS A 107 12.25 13.59 -10.15
C LYS A 107 11.42 13.11 -11.33
N LEU A 108 10.60 12.08 -11.13
CA LEU A 108 9.72 11.55 -12.17
C LEU A 108 8.66 12.57 -12.58
N ASN A 109 8.05 13.26 -11.62
CA ASN A 109 7.03 14.29 -11.89
C ASN A 109 7.65 15.50 -12.59
N ALA A 110 8.84 15.93 -12.16
CA ALA A 110 9.60 16.96 -12.87
C ALA A 110 9.84 16.54 -14.32
N LEU A 111 10.33 15.31 -14.55
CA LEU A 111 10.58 14.80 -15.90
C LEU A 111 9.31 14.76 -16.77
N LYS A 112 8.18 14.36 -16.19
CA LYS A 112 6.88 14.32 -16.87
C LYS A 112 6.28 15.70 -17.14
N SER A 113 6.67 16.72 -16.37
CA SER A 113 6.20 18.09 -16.56
C SER A 113 6.87 18.81 -17.74
N TYR A 114 7.99 18.28 -18.24
CA TYR A 114 8.57 18.76 -19.48
C TYR A 114 7.72 18.30 -20.67
N VAL A 115 7.52 19.22 -21.61
CA VAL A 115 6.88 18.98 -22.91
C VAL A 115 7.51 17.75 -23.55
N SER A 116 6.68 16.87 -24.10
CA SER A 116 7.19 15.66 -24.77
C SER A 116 8.10 16.04 -25.94
N ILE A 117 9.06 15.18 -26.24
CA ILE A 117 10.00 15.41 -27.36
C ILE A 117 9.22 15.63 -28.68
N GLU A 118 8.12 14.90 -28.85
CA GLU A 118 7.21 15.01 -30.01
C GLU A 118 6.58 16.40 -30.10
N GLU A 119 6.02 16.92 -29.01
CA GLU A 119 5.44 18.27 -28.98
C GLU A 119 6.49 19.37 -29.19
N LEU A 120 7.73 19.16 -28.71
CA LEU A 120 8.84 20.07 -29.00
C LEU A 120 9.23 20.04 -30.48
N GLN A 121 9.24 18.87 -31.12
CA GLN A 121 9.50 18.71 -32.55
C GLN A 121 8.42 19.38 -33.40
N ASP A 122 7.14 19.20 -33.06
CA ASP A 122 6.02 19.87 -33.72
C ASP A 122 6.09 21.40 -33.57
N CYS A 123 6.45 21.87 -32.37
CA CYS A 123 6.64 23.30 -32.13
C CYS A 123 7.79 23.87 -32.96
N LEU A 124 8.90 23.12 -33.08
CA LEU A 124 10.07 23.49 -33.87
C LEU A 124 9.73 23.55 -35.36
N ALA A 125 9.03 22.56 -35.89
CA ALA A 125 8.57 22.54 -37.29
C ALA A 125 7.64 23.71 -37.61
N ARG A 126 6.69 24.01 -36.72
CA ARG A 126 5.76 25.16 -36.86
C ARG A 126 6.50 26.49 -36.84
N LEU A 127 7.45 26.67 -35.93
CA LEU A 127 8.25 27.89 -35.85
C LEU A 127 9.15 28.06 -37.09
N GLN A 128 9.73 26.97 -37.60
CA GLN A 128 10.50 27.00 -38.86
C GLN A 128 9.63 27.43 -40.04
N ALA A 129 8.42 26.88 -40.18
CA ALA A 129 7.49 27.27 -41.23
C ALA A 129 7.12 28.77 -41.15
N GLN A 130 6.86 29.28 -39.95
CA GLN A 130 6.59 30.71 -39.74
C GLN A 130 7.78 31.60 -40.12
N VAL A 131 9.00 31.19 -39.75
CA VAL A 131 10.22 31.92 -40.11
C VAL A 131 10.40 31.97 -41.63
N ASP A 132 10.17 30.87 -42.33
CA ASP A 132 10.31 30.82 -43.78
C ASP A 132 9.23 31.64 -44.49
N GLU A 133 7.99 31.64 -43.98
CA GLU A 133 6.91 32.49 -44.49
C GLU A 133 7.23 33.98 -44.32
N LEU A 134 7.66 34.40 -43.13
CA LEU A 134 8.03 35.79 -42.86
C LEU A 134 9.22 36.25 -43.72
N ARG A 135 10.20 35.36 -43.95
CA ARG A 135 11.32 35.63 -44.86
C ARG A 135 10.86 35.82 -46.30
N LEU A 136 9.91 35.01 -46.76
CA LEU A 136 9.34 35.15 -48.10
C LEU A 136 8.60 36.49 -48.23
N GLN A 137 7.75 36.81 -47.24
CA GLN A 137 7.05 38.09 -47.19
C GLN A 137 8.03 39.26 -47.21
N SER A 138 9.11 39.22 -46.41
CA SER A 138 10.15 40.26 -46.41
C SER A 138 10.78 40.44 -47.80
N LYS A 139 11.15 39.35 -48.48
CA LYS A 139 11.67 39.39 -49.86
C LYS A 139 10.69 39.98 -50.86
N GLU A 140 9.41 39.66 -50.73
CA GLU A 140 8.36 40.26 -51.57
C GLU A 140 8.22 41.76 -51.32
N TYR A 141 8.22 42.20 -50.06
CA TYR A 141 8.16 43.62 -49.72
C TYR A 141 9.39 44.38 -50.23
N GLU A 142 10.60 43.81 -50.10
CA GLU A 142 11.83 44.37 -50.67
C GLU A 142 11.76 44.51 -52.20
N SER A 143 11.21 43.50 -52.87
CA SER A 143 11.01 43.51 -54.33
C SER A 143 9.98 44.56 -54.76
N LYS A 144 8.88 44.72 -54.00
CA LYS A 144 7.85 45.74 -54.25
C LYS A 144 8.38 47.15 -53.99
N CYS A 145 9.16 47.37 -52.92
CA CYS A 145 9.79 48.65 -52.62
C CYS A 145 10.86 49.06 -53.65
N SER A 146 11.66 48.12 -54.14
CA SER A 146 12.63 48.39 -55.21
C SER A 146 11.96 48.67 -56.56
N ALA A 147 10.83 48.02 -56.86
CA ALA A 147 10.00 48.35 -58.03
C ALA A 147 9.34 49.74 -57.91
N ALA A 148 8.84 50.12 -56.73
CA ALA A 148 8.27 51.44 -56.48
C ALA A 148 9.31 52.58 -56.66
N LYS A 149 10.56 52.35 -56.26
CA LYS A 149 11.67 53.29 -56.54
C LYS A 149 11.99 53.42 -58.03
N LYS A 150 11.68 52.40 -58.86
CA LYS A 150 11.92 52.41 -60.32
C LYS A 150 10.87 53.20 -61.12
N TYR A 151 9.65 53.36 -60.57
CA TYR A 151 8.52 54.04 -61.25
C TYR A 151 8.19 55.44 -60.71
N GLY A 152 9.04 56.00 -59.84
CA GLY A 152 9.03 57.41 -59.50
C GLY A 152 7.95 57.83 -58.50
N CYS A 153 8.36 58.04 -57.25
CA CYS A 153 7.81 59.17 -56.49
C CYS A 153 8.27 60.44 -57.23
N ARG A 154 7.37 61.01 -58.04
CA ARG A 154 7.44 62.44 -58.36
C ARG A 154 6.98 63.20 -57.11
N ASP A 155 7.75 64.23 -56.77
CA ASP A 155 7.51 65.19 -55.70
C ASP A 155 6.07 65.72 -55.65
#